data_AF-A0A7C1QD39-F1
#
_entry.id   AF-A0A7C1QD39-F1
#
_cell.length_a   1.000
_cell.length_b   1.000
_cell.length_c   1.000
_cell.angle_alpha   90.00
_cell.angle_beta   90.00
_cell.angle_gamma   90.00
#
_symmetry.space_group_name_H-M   'P 1'
#
loop_
_entity.id
_entity.type
_entity.pdbx_description
1 polymer ?
#
loop_
_entity_poly.entity_id
_entity_poly.type
_entity_poly.pdbx_seq_one_letter_code
_entity_poly.pdbx_strand_id
1 'polypeptide(L)'
;MLQEKNKGETVVVSVASERAEAIGGVLIAIFAALMAISQMVNGELEEEMMIAHNNVVSYSNWYQSKSIKESLKEGELDYLKALIESGIVTEGKKSIIEQKIAEVGEKIIKYESEKTEILLGSDHVGKENWVQDIEGEMGIITGVKEWERLTKSYDYATKRFDYALLFFQICIVLGAVCIIIYDNPRLQKGLIVLMIIFGITGASLSIYGYLLAP
;
A
#
# COMPACT_ATOMS: atom_id res chain seq x y z
N MET A 1 47.31 20.66 -64.93
CA MET A 1 47.35 19.22 -64.58
C MET A 1 47.93 19.11 -63.18
N LEU A 2 47.17 18.47 -62.28
CA LEU A 2 47.62 17.84 -61.02
C LEU A 2 48.23 18.77 -59.95
N GLN A 3 47.38 19.34 -59.10
CA GLN A 3 47.76 19.61 -57.71
C GLN A 3 47.49 18.34 -56.88
N GLU A 4 48.50 18.00 -56.08
CA GLU A 4 48.63 16.74 -55.35
C GLU A 4 47.44 16.48 -54.42
N LYS A 5 46.95 15.25 -54.52
CA LYS A 5 45.90 14.67 -53.70
C LYS A 5 46.49 14.41 -52.31
N ASN A 6 46.17 15.26 -51.35
CA ASN A 6 46.61 15.11 -49.97
C ASN A 6 46.02 13.81 -49.39
N LYS A 7 46.91 12.85 -49.15
CA LYS A 7 46.63 11.51 -48.64
C LYS A 7 46.38 11.59 -47.13
N GLY A 8 45.26 11.01 -46.71
CA GLY A 8 45.18 10.27 -45.46
C GLY A 8 45.03 11.08 -44.18
N GLU A 9 43.90 11.78 -44.03
CA GLU A 9 43.32 11.91 -42.70
C GLU A 9 42.69 10.56 -42.33
N THR A 10 43.47 9.68 -41.71
CA THR A 10 42.90 8.59 -40.93
C THR A 10 42.08 9.23 -39.81
N VAL A 11 40.75 9.24 -39.97
CA VAL A 11 39.82 9.49 -38.88
C VAL A 11 40.13 8.41 -37.85
N VAL A 12 40.84 8.79 -36.79
CA VAL A 12 41.10 7.91 -35.64
C VAL A 12 39.75 7.79 -34.92
N VAL A 13 38.89 6.90 -35.42
CA VAL A 13 37.70 6.49 -34.69
C VAL A 13 38.21 5.83 -33.42
N SER A 14 38.07 6.54 -32.31
CA SER A 14 38.48 6.06 -31.00
C SER A 14 37.71 4.79 -30.68
N VAL A 15 38.37 3.63 -30.79
CA VAL A 15 37.85 2.29 -30.42
C VAL A 15 37.29 2.27 -28.98
N ALA A 16 37.72 3.22 -28.14
CA ALA A 16 37.19 3.40 -26.79
C ALA A 16 35.74 3.90 -26.77
N SER A 17 35.33 4.70 -27.76
CA SER A 17 33.98 5.23 -27.87
C SER A 17 32.99 4.16 -28.36
N GLU A 18 33.39 3.35 -29.35
CA GLU A 18 32.57 2.24 -29.86
C GLU A 18 32.31 1.16 -28.79
N ARG A 19 33.32 0.87 -27.94
CA ARG A 19 33.14 -0.03 -26.79
C ARG A 19 32.25 0.56 -25.70
N ALA A 20 32.37 1.87 -25.42
CA ALA A 20 31.54 2.54 -24.42
C ALA A 20 30.07 2.57 -24.85
N GLU A 21 29.80 2.79 -26.14
CA GLU A 21 28.48 2.73 -26.75
C GLU A 21 27.85 1.33 -26.63
N ALA A 22 28.60 0.28 -26.99
CA ALA A 22 28.13 -1.09 -26.86
C ALA A 22 27.81 -1.47 -25.40
N ILE A 23 28.68 -1.10 -24.45
CA ILE A 23 28.46 -1.35 -23.02
C ILE A 23 27.26 -0.56 -22.49
N GLY A 24 27.15 0.72 -22.84
CA GLY A 24 26.04 1.58 -22.46
C GLY A 24 24.70 1.04 -22.95
N GLY A 25 24.63 0.63 -24.22
CA GLY A 25 23.43 0.03 -24.82
C GLY A 25 22.99 -1.27 -24.13
N VAL A 26 23.94 -2.17 -23.84
CA VAL A 26 23.65 -3.42 -23.10
C VAL A 26 23.15 -3.11 -21.68
N LEU A 27 23.78 -2.18 -20.97
CA LEU A 27 23.36 -1.78 -19.62
C LEU A 27 21.95 -1.18 -19.63
N ILE A 28 21.62 -0.32 -20.61
CA ILE A 28 20.26 0.21 -20.78
C ILE A 28 19.26 -0.92 -20.96
N ALA A 29 19.54 -1.89 -21.84
CA ALA A 29 18.64 -3.01 -22.09
C ALA A 29 18.40 -3.84 -20.82
N ILE A 30 19.45 -4.12 -20.05
CA ILE A 30 19.35 -4.86 -18.78
C ILE A 30 18.51 -4.08 -17.76
N PHE A 31 18.82 -2.80 -17.54
CA PHE A 31 18.09 -2.00 -16.54
C PHE A 31 16.65 -1.70 -16.96
N ALA A 32 16.37 -1.58 -18.25
CA ALA A 32 15.01 -1.49 -18.77
C ALA A 32 14.21 -2.76 -18.49
N ALA A 33 14.80 -3.94 -18.67
CA ALA A 33 14.16 -5.21 -18.31
C ALA A 33 13.88 -5.30 -16.80
N LEU A 34 14.85 -4.93 -15.97
CA LEU A 34 14.67 -4.91 -14.50
C LEU A 34 13.61 -3.90 -14.05
N MET A 35 13.56 -2.74 -14.70
CA MET A 35 12.53 -1.71 -14.48
C MET A 35 11.14 -2.26 -14.81
N ALA A 36 10.98 -2.92 -15.96
CA ALA A 36 9.70 -3.49 -16.37
C ALA A 36 9.20 -4.55 -15.38
N ILE A 37 10.08 -5.43 -14.89
CA ILE A 37 9.75 -6.42 -13.85
C ILE A 37 9.32 -5.71 -12.56
N SER A 38 10.11 -4.72 -12.12
CA SER A 38 9.82 -3.97 -10.88
C SER A 38 8.50 -3.22 -10.97
N GLN A 39 8.16 -2.69 -12.15
CA GLN A 39 6.90 -1.98 -12.39
C GLN A 39 5.69 -2.92 -12.36
N MET A 40 5.83 -4.12 -12.92
CA MET A 40 4.79 -5.15 -12.85
C MET A 40 4.49 -5.53 -11.39
N VAL A 41 5.53 -5.84 -10.61
CA VAL A 41 5.37 -6.19 -9.19
C VAL A 41 4.80 -5.02 -8.38
N ASN A 42 5.26 -3.79 -8.62
CA ASN A 42 4.71 -2.62 -7.93
C ASN A 42 3.21 -2.43 -8.21
N GLY A 43 2.79 -2.66 -9.46
CA GLY A 43 1.39 -2.54 -9.86
C GLY A 43 0.47 -3.53 -9.12
N GLU A 44 0.90 -4.79 -8.96
CA GLU A 44 0.15 -5.78 -8.17
C GLU A 44 0.05 -5.37 -6.70
N LEU A 45 1.15 -4.88 -6.10
CA LEU A 45 1.14 -4.40 -4.71
C LEU A 45 0.26 -3.17 -4.50
N GLU A 46 0.23 -2.25 -5.46
CA GLU A 46 -0.66 -1.08 -5.44
C GLU A 46 -2.14 -1.48 -5.50
N GLU A 47 -2.48 -2.50 -6.29
CA GLU A 47 -3.84 -3.04 -6.37
C GLU A 47 -4.26 -3.65 -5.03
N GLU A 48 -3.43 -4.52 -4.44
CA GLU A 48 -3.69 -5.13 -3.13
C GLU A 48 -3.76 -4.08 -2.01
N MET A 49 -2.90 -3.06 -2.04
CA MET A 49 -2.97 -1.92 -1.13
C MET A 49 -4.32 -1.20 -1.23
N MET A 50 -4.81 -0.98 -2.46
CA MET A 50 -6.08 -0.31 -2.70
C MET A 50 -7.26 -1.15 -2.18
N ILE A 51 -7.24 -2.47 -2.37
CA ILE A 51 -8.24 -3.40 -1.81
C ILE A 51 -8.22 -3.33 -0.28
N ALA A 52 -7.04 -3.44 0.33
CA ALA A 52 -6.87 -3.35 1.78
C ALA A 52 -7.39 -2.00 2.32
N HIS A 53 -7.06 -0.89 1.65
CA HIS A 53 -7.53 0.44 2.02
C HIS A 53 -9.07 0.56 1.91
N ASN A 54 -9.66 0.00 0.86
CA ASN A 54 -11.12 -0.06 0.71
C ASN A 54 -11.76 -0.83 1.86
N ASN A 55 -11.18 -1.98 2.25
CA ASN A 55 -11.65 -2.75 3.41
C ASN A 55 -11.53 -1.96 4.72
N VAL A 56 -10.44 -1.20 4.95
CA VAL A 56 -10.33 -0.28 6.10
C VAL A 56 -11.51 0.69 6.11
N VAL A 57 -11.81 1.34 4.99
CA VAL A 57 -12.90 2.31 4.90
C VAL A 57 -14.26 1.65 5.11
N SER A 58 -14.51 0.53 4.44
CA SER A 58 -15.77 -0.23 4.53
C SER A 58 -16.03 -0.71 5.96
N TYR A 59 -15.06 -1.34 6.61
CA TYR A 59 -15.19 -1.86 7.96
C TYR A 59 -15.23 -0.74 9.00
N SER A 60 -14.52 0.37 8.78
CA SER A 60 -14.65 1.57 9.62
C SER A 60 -16.06 2.13 9.55
N ASN A 61 -16.65 2.23 8.35
CA ASN A 61 -18.03 2.67 8.18
C ASN A 61 -19.02 1.72 8.86
N TRP A 62 -18.76 0.40 8.79
CA TRP A 62 -19.55 -0.60 9.49
C TRP A 62 -19.49 -0.40 11.01
N TYR A 63 -18.28 -0.25 11.57
CA TYR A 63 -18.07 0.07 12.99
C TYR A 63 -18.81 1.35 13.40
N GLN A 64 -18.70 2.42 12.61
CA GLN A 64 -19.39 3.68 12.89
C GLN A 64 -20.90 3.53 12.87
N SER A 65 -21.45 2.76 11.91
CA SER A 65 -22.88 2.46 11.86
C SER A 65 -23.36 1.74 13.13
N LYS A 66 -22.58 0.78 13.64
CA LYS A 66 -22.88 0.08 14.91
C LYS A 66 -22.79 1.04 16.10
N SER A 67 -21.78 1.92 16.12
CA SER A 67 -21.64 2.93 17.18
C SER A 67 -22.80 3.93 17.21
N ILE A 68 -23.34 4.32 16.06
CA ILE A 68 -24.54 5.17 15.98
C ILE A 68 -25.75 4.41 16.55
N LYS A 69 -25.92 3.13 16.18
CA LYS A 69 -27.04 2.31 16.70
C LYS A 69 -26.97 2.13 18.21
N GLU A 70 -25.77 1.90 18.75
CA GLU A 70 -25.51 1.83 20.19
C GLU A 70 -25.88 3.14 20.88
N SER A 71 -25.36 4.27 20.41
CA SER A 71 -25.66 5.59 20.99
C SER A 71 -27.15 5.94 20.97
N LEU A 72 -27.87 5.54 19.92
CA LEU A 72 -29.34 5.66 19.87
C LEU A 72 -30.04 4.80 20.94
N LYS A 73 -29.49 3.62 21.25
CA LYS A 73 -30.03 2.75 22.32
C LYS A 73 -29.67 3.24 23.71
N GLU A 74 -28.49 3.81 23.91
CA GLU A 74 -28.13 4.51 25.15
C GLU A 74 -29.08 5.69 25.39
N GLY A 75 -29.35 6.51 24.37
CA GLY A 75 -30.32 7.60 24.47
C GLY A 75 -31.76 7.11 24.77
N GLU A 76 -32.19 6.00 24.16
CA GLU A 76 -33.47 5.35 24.48
C GLU A 76 -33.50 4.88 25.94
N LEU A 77 -32.42 4.26 26.42
CA LEU A 77 -32.28 3.80 27.79
C LEU A 77 -32.37 4.94 28.81
N ASP A 78 -31.64 6.03 28.57
CA ASP A 78 -31.64 7.21 29.43
C ASP A 78 -33.02 7.87 29.49
N TYR A 79 -33.71 7.94 28.35
CA TYR A 79 -35.08 8.44 28.29
C TYR A 79 -36.05 7.57 29.09
N LEU A 80 -35.97 6.24 28.96
CA LEU A 80 -36.82 5.30 29.70
C LEU A 80 -36.56 5.35 31.22
N LYS A 81 -35.30 5.49 31.63
CA LYS A 81 -34.93 5.68 33.05
C LYS A 81 -35.49 6.99 33.59
N ALA A 82 -35.29 8.10 32.88
CA ALA A 82 -35.82 9.40 33.26
C ALA A 82 -37.36 9.39 33.40
N LEU A 83 -38.06 8.65 32.54
CA LEU A 83 -39.52 8.47 32.65
C LEU A 83 -39.93 7.78 33.95
N ILE A 84 -39.24 6.72 34.37
CA ILE A 84 -39.50 6.03 35.65
C ILE A 84 -39.19 6.97 36.82
N GLU A 85 -38.03 7.63 36.79
CA GLU A 85 -37.57 8.52 37.86
C GLU A 85 -38.45 9.77 38.03
N SER A 86 -39.02 10.28 36.94
CA SER A 86 -39.93 11.43 36.97
C SER A 86 -41.26 11.17 37.69
N GLY A 87 -41.59 9.90 37.97
CA GLY A 87 -42.86 9.52 38.60
C GLY A 87 -44.11 9.75 37.73
N ILE A 88 -43.94 10.13 36.45
CA ILE A 88 -45.04 10.35 35.50
C ILE A 88 -45.71 9.01 35.11
N VAL A 89 -44.98 7.90 35.22
CA VAL A 89 -45.46 6.56 34.86
C VAL A 89 -46.28 5.96 36.00
N THR A 90 -47.50 5.53 35.69
CA THR A 90 -48.40 4.84 36.62
C THR A 90 -47.85 3.47 37.01
N GLU A 91 -48.02 3.07 38.27
CA GLU A 91 -47.43 1.85 38.86
C GLU A 91 -47.75 0.55 38.11
N GLY A 92 -48.92 0.45 37.47
CA GLY A 92 -49.28 -0.69 36.64
C GLY A 92 -48.53 -0.80 35.30
N LYS A 93 -47.85 0.27 34.86
CA LYS A 93 -47.07 0.32 33.61
C LYS A 93 -45.55 0.32 33.84
N LYS A 94 -45.08 0.49 35.08
CA LYS A 94 -43.64 0.47 35.42
C LYS A 94 -42.97 -0.83 35.00
N SER A 95 -43.60 -1.98 35.27
CA SER A 95 -43.07 -3.29 34.88
C SER A 95 -42.84 -3.43 33.36
N ILE A 96 -43.68 -2.82 32.52
CA ILE A 96 -43.50 -2.83 31.06
C ILE A 96 -42.28 -2.00 30.65
N ILE A 97 -42.06 -0.86 31.31
CA ILE A 97 -40.89 -0.01 31.03
C ILE A 97 -39.60 -0.66 31.54
N GLU A 98 -39.63 -1.31 32.71
CA GLU A 98 -38.49 -2.06 33.24
C GLU A 98 -38.09 -3.22 32.32
N GLN A 99 -39.07 -3.95 31.78
CA GLN A 99 -38.80 -4.96 30.75
C GLN A 99 -38.15 -4.33 29.51
N LYS A 100 -38.62 -3.15 29.09
CA LYS A 100 -38.04 -2.45 27.94
C LYS A 100 -36.61 -1.98 28.20
N ILE A 101 -36.33 -1.51 29.40
CA ILE A 101 -34.99 -1.12 29.86
C ILE A 101 -34.03 -2.32 29.76
N ALA A 102 -34.46 -3.50 30.20
CA ALA A 102 -33.66 -4.73 30.10
C ALA A 102 -33.38 -5.10 28.63
N GLU A 103 -34.41 -5.12 27.77
CA GLU A 103 -34.25 -5.39 26.33
C GLU A 103 -33.30 -4.42 25.63
N VAL A 104 -33.35 -3.14 25.99
CA VAL A 104 -32.47 -2.11 25.42
C VAL A 104 -31.04 -2.31 25.92
N GLY A 105 -30.86 -2.64 27.20
CA GLY A 105 -29.54 -2.97 27.78
C GLY A 105 -28.86 -4.15 27.09
N GLU A 106 -29.59 -5.23 26.83
CA GLU A 106 -29.07 -6.39 26.07
C GLU A 106 -28.62 -6.00 24.65
N LYS A 107 -29.36 -5.11 23.99
CA LYS A 107 -29.01 -4.62 22.64
C LYS A 107 -27.74 -3.76 22.65
N ILE A 108 -27.54 -2.96 23.69
CA ILE A 108 -26.31 -2.16 23.85
C ILE A 108 -25.10 -3.09 23.97
N ILE A 109 -25.16 -4.08 24.86
CA ILE A 109 -24.08 -5.08 25.05
C ILE A 109 -23.80 -5.82 23.74
N LYS A 110 -24.86 -6.19 23.00
CA LYS A 110 -24.71 -6.80 21.68
C LYS A 110 -23.93 -5.87 20.73
N TYR A 111 -24.35 -4.61 20.58
CA TYR A 111 -23.66 -3.68 19.67
C TYR A 111 -22.21 -3.39 20.09
N GLU A 112 -21.92 -3.34 21.38
CA GLU A 112 -20.56 -3.20 21.90
C GLU A 112 -19.66 -4.39 21.50
N SER A 113 -20.19 -5.60 21.64
CA SER A 113 -19.50 -6.84 21.24
C SER A 113 -19.27 -6.86 19.72
N GLU A 114 -20.29 -6.50 18.95
CA GLU A 114 -20.23 -6.43 17.47
C GLU A 114 -19.16 -5.44 17.00
N LYS A 115 -19.09 -4.27 17.63
CA LYS A 115 -18.06 -3.26 17.36
C LYS A 115 -16.66 -3.77 17.67
N THR A 116 -16.49 -4.45 18.80
CA THR A 116 -15.20 -4.99 19.22
C THR A 116 -14.68 -6.00 18.20
N GLU A 117 -15.54 -6.90 17.71
CA GLU A 117 -15.19 -7.87 16.67
C GLU A 117 -14.82 -7.18 15.34
N ILE A 118 -15.56 -6.14 14.91
CA ILE A 118 -15.21 -5.38 13.68
C ILE A 118 -13.87 -4.66 13.83
N LEU A 119 -13.57 -4.13 15.02
CA LEU A 119 -12.35 -3.35 15.25
C LEU A 119 -11.10 -4.22 15.33
N LEU A 120 -11.19 -5.33 16.06
CA LEU A 120 -10.05 -6.20 16.39
C LEU A 120 -9.92 -7.40 15.46
N GLY A 121 -11.02 -7.88 14.88
CA GLY A 121 -11.08 -9.10 14.09
C GLY A 121 -11.49 -10.32 14.92
N SER A 122 -12.15 -11.28 14.26
CA SER A 122 -12.64 -12.53 14.85
C SER A 122 -11.52 -13.38 15.46
N ASP A 123 -10.32 -13.37 14.87
CA ASP A 123 -9.16 -14.08 15.37
C ASP A 123 -8.66 -13.52 16.70
N HIS A 124 -8.75 -12.21 16.90
CA HIS A 124 -8.28 -11.54 18.12
C HIS A 124 -9.31 -11.56 19.26
N VAL A 125 -10.60 -11.61 18.96
CA VAL A 125 -11.65 -11.65 20.00
C VAL A 125 -11.92 -13.05 20.55
N GLY A 126 -11.55 -14.12 19.83
CA GLY A 126 -11.79 -15.49 20.25
C GLY A 126 -13.21 -15.99 19.97
N LYS A 127 -13.36 -17.32 19.82
CA LYS A 127 -14.61 -17.97 19.37
C LYS A 127 -15.80 -17.70 20.28
N GLU A 128 -15.53 -17.55 21.57
CA GLU A 128 -16.51 -17.24 22.61
C GLU A 128 -17.15 -15.85 22.46
N ASN A 129 -16.48 -14.94 21.74
CA ASN A 129 -16.93 -13.55 21.54
C ASN A 129 -17.37 -13.28 20.09
N TRP A 130 -17.50 -14.31 19.26
CA TRP A 130 -18.06 -14.19 17.93
C TRP A 130 -19.54 -13.87 18.03
N VAL A 131 -19.93 -12.71 17.52
CA VAL A 131 -21.29 -12.19 17.64
C VAL A 131 -21.91 -11.85 16.30
N GLN A 132 -21.11 -11.84 15.22
CA GLN A 132 -21.58 -11.56 13.88
C GLN A 132 -21.14 -12.62 12.87
N ASP A 133 -22.07 -12.93 11.98
CA ASP A 133 -21.80 -13.67 10.75
C ASP A 133 -21.58 -12.71 9.59
N ILE A 134 -20.70 -13.10 8.67
CA ILE A 134 -20.66 -12.58 7.31
C ILE A 134 -21.13 -13.73 6.41
N GLU A 135 -22.21 -13.51 5.67
CA GLU A 135 -22.80 -14.51 4.76
C GLU A 135 -23.15 -15.86 5.42
N GLY A 136 -23.48 -15.85 6.72
CA GLY A 136 -23.80 -17.06 7.48
C GLY A 136 -22.59 -17.76 8.12
N GLU A 137 -21.38 -17.26 7.93
CA GLU A 137 -20.16 -17.77 8.57
C GLU A 137 -19.70 -16.84 9.71
N MET A 138 -19.58 -17.41 10.91
CA MET A 138 -19.01 -16.73 12.08
C MET A 138 -17.48 -16.86 12.05
N GLY A 139 -16.79 -15.83 12.53
CA GLY A 139 -15.36 -15.94 12.78
C GLY A 139 -14.45 -15.59 11.60
N ILE A 140 -15.00 -15.02 10.54
CA ILE A 140 -14.26 -14.66 9.31
C ILE A 140 -13.97 -13.15 9.20
N ILE A 141 -14.30 -12.36 10.24
CA ILE A 141 -14.15 -10.90 10.21
C ILE A 141 -12.68 -10.55 10.42
N THR A 142 -12.03 -9.99 9.40
CA THR A 142 -10.73 -9.34 9.54
C THR A 142 -10.90 -7.94 10.13
N GLY A 143 -10.20 -7.65 11.23
CA GLY A 143 -10.39 -6.40 11.96
C GLY A 143 -9.94 -5.16 11.18
N VAL A 144 -10.55 -4.00 11.45
CA VAL A 144 -10.10 -2.71 10.90
C VAL A 144 -8.61 -2.48 11.15
N LYS A 145 -8.14 -2.77 12.38
CA LYS A 145 -6.72 -2.60 12.75
C LYS A 145 -5.78 -3.55 11.99
N GLU A 146 -6.27 -4.71 11.60
CA GLU A 146 -5.50 -5.67 10.79
C GLU A 146 -5.38 -5.15 9.36
N TRP A 147 -6.48 -4.72 8.75
CA TRP A 147 -6.48 -4.08 7.43
C TRP A 147 -5.61 -2.82 7.39
N GLU A 148 -5.62 -2.00 8.44
CA GLU A 148 -4.74 -0.83 8.55
C GLU A 148 -3.26 -1.21 8.58
N ARG A 149 -2.91 -2.28 9.30
CA ARG A 149 -1.54 -2.79 9.35
C ARG A 149 -1.11 -3.32 7.99
N LEU A 150 -1.97 -4.08 7.33
CA LEU A 150 -1.72 -4.63 6.01
C LEU A 150 -1.53 -3.52 4.97
N THR A 151 -2.42 -2.52 4.96
CA THR A 151 -2.31 -1.33 4.09
C THR A 151 -0.98 -0.61 4.29
N LYS A 152 -0.52 -0.42 5.54
CA LYS A 152 0.78 0.20 5.83
C LYS A 152 1.96 -0.63 5.34
N SER A 153 1.84 -1.96 5.41
CA SER A 153 2.89 -2.85 4.92
C SER A 153 3.03 -2.77 3.40
N TYR A 154 1.90 -2.79 2.68
CA TYR A 154 1.89 -2.57 1.23
C TYR A 154 2.41 -1.19 0.85
N ASP A 155 1.94 -0.11 1.50
CA ASP A 155 2.42 1.26 1.25
C ASP A 155 3.95 1.38 1.40
N TYR A 156 4.54 0.73 2.40
CA TYR A 156 5.98 0.74 2.55
C TYR A 156 6.69 -0.06 1.45
N ALA A 157 6.17 -1.24 1.08
CA ALA A 157 6.74 -2.05 0.02
C ALA A 157 6.71 -1.31 -1.33
N THR A 158 5.55 -0.74 -1.70
CA THR A 158 5.34 0.08 -2.91
C THR A 158 6.33 1.24 -2.98
N LYS A 159 6.51 1.99 -1.87
CA LYS A 159 7.50 3.09 -1.81
C LYS A 159 8.93 2.63 -2.14
N ARG A 160 9.33 1.41 -1.78
CA ARG A 160 10.66 0.89 -2.12
C ARG A 160 10.80 0.62 -3.62
N PHE A 161 9.75 0.11 -4.25
CA PHE A 161 9.70 -0.06 -5.70
C PHE A 161 9.67 1.27 -6.45
N ASP A 162 8.94 2.28 -5.97
CA ASP A 162 8.95 3.62 -6.58
C ASP A 162 10.36 4.22 -6.64
N TYR A 163 11.12 4.09 -5.54
CA TYR A 163 12.53 4.50 -5.53
C TYR A 163 13.38 3.64 -6.46
N ALA A 164 13.16 2.33 -6.53
CA ALA A 164 13.87 1.46 -7.46
C ALA A 164 13.64 1.88 -8.92
N LEU A 165 12.38 2.16 -9.30
CA LEU A 165 11.99 2.65 -10.62
C LEU A 165 12.67 3.98 -10.94
N LEU A 166 12.70 4.92 -10.00
CA LEU A 166 13.42 6.18 -10.16
C LEU A 166 14.91 5.96 -10.47
N PHE A 167 15.58 5.07 -9.74
CA PHE A 167 16.99 4.77 -9.97
C PHE A 167 17.25 4.09 -11.32
N PHE A 168 16.35 3.20 -11.76
CA PHE A 168 16.45 2.61 -13.10
C PHE A 168 16.25 3.65 -14.20
N GLN A 169 15.27 4.56 -14.06
CA GLN A 169 15.05 5.66 -15.01
C GLN A 169 16.28 6.58 -15.10
N ILE A 170 16.88 6.97 -13.97
CA ILE A 170 18.12 7.74 -13.94
C ILE A 170 19.23 6.98 -14.67
N CYS A 171 19.37 5.68 -14.43
CA CYS A 171 20.38 4.85 -15.08
C CYS A 171 20.21 4.82 -16.61
N ILE A 172 18.98 4.63 -17.10
CA ILE A 172 18.67 4.63 -18.54
C ILE A 172 18.99 5.98 -19.18
N VAL A 173 18.63 7.09 -18.52
CA VAL A 173 18.94 8.45 -19.00
C VAL A 173 20.44 8.70 -19.07
N LEU A 174 21.19 8.30 -18.04
CA LEU A 174 22.66 8.41 -18.04
C LEU A 174 23.29 7.57 -19.16
N GLY A 175 22.74 6.40 -19.45
CA GLY A 175 23.17 5.57 -20.58
C GLY A 175 22.94 6.24 -21.94
N ALA A 176 21.76 6.82 -22.15
CA ALA A 176 21.48 7.56 -23.37
C ALA A 176 22.44 8.75 -23.55
N VAL A 177 22.70 9.51 -22.48
CA VAL A 177 23.68 10.60 -22.50
C VAL A 177 25.10 10.10 -22.78
N CYS A 178 25.48 8.94 -22.23
CA CYS A 178 26.78 8.32 -22.48
C CYS A 178 26.98 7.98 -23.96
N ILE A 179 25.94 7.50 -24.65
CA ILE A 179 26.00 7.18 -26.09
C ILE A 179 26.15 8.46 -26.93
N ILE A 180 25.46 9.55 -26.53
CA ILE A 180 25.49 10.83 -27.27
C ILE A 180 26.86 11.53 -27.16
N ILE A 181 27.52 11.46 -26.00
CA ILE A 181 28.80 12.14 -25.77
C ILE A 181 29.93 11.27 -26.35
N TYR A 182 30.34 11.52 -27.60
CA TYR A 182 31.39 10.73 -28.28
C TYR A 182 32.81 11.28 -28.07
N ASP A 183 32.94 12.58 -27.80
CA ASP A 183 34.25 13.27 -27.85
C ASP A 183 35.07 13.18 -26.56
N ASN A 184 34.49 12.73 -25.44
CA ASN A 184 35.16 12.70 -24.14
C ASN A 184 35.12 11.31 -23.46
N PRO A 185 36.15 10.47 -23.65
CA PRO A 185 36.18 9.11 -23.11
C PRO A 185 36.30 9.06 -21.57
N ARG A 186 36.75 10.14 -20.91
CA ARG A 186 36.77 10.20 -19.44
C ARG A 186 35.37 10.40 -18.89
N LEU A 187 34.58 11.26 -19.53
CA LEU A 187 33.21 11.53 -19.14
C LEU A 187 32.31 10.31 -19.38
N GLN A 188 32.46 9.62 -20.52
CA GLN A 188 31.76 8.35 -20.78
C GLN A 188 32.01 7.30 -19.69
N LYS A 189 33.28 7.08 -19.31
CA LYS A 189 33.61 6.14 -18.22
C LYS A 189 32.99 6.54 -16.89
N GLY A 190 32.98 7.83 -16.56
CA GLY A 190 32.33 8.34 -15.35
C GLY A 190 30.82 8.08 -15.34
N LEU A 191 30.16 8.31 -16.47
CA LEU A 191 28.72 8.05 -16.63
C LEU A 191 28.40 6.56 -16.53
N ILE A 192 29.19 5.69 -17.15
CA ILE A 192 29.02 4.22 -17.04
C ILE A 192 29.16 3.75 -15.59
N VAL A 193 30.14 4.28 -14.84
CA VAL A 193 30.29 3.95 -13.41
C VAL A 193 29.07 4.40 -12.62
N LEU A 194 28.58 5.62 -12.89
CA LEU A 194 27.41 6.17 -12.22
C LEU A 194 26.13 5.37 -12.54
N MET A 195 25.97 4.93 -13.78
CA MET A 195 24.90 4.02 -14.21
C MET A 195 24.92 2.73 -13.39
N ILE A 196 26.09 2.10 -13.25
CA ILE A 196 26.21 0.85 -12.50
C ILE A 196 25.82 1.07 -11.02
N ILE A 197 26.27 2.16 -10.41
CA ILE A 197 25.94 2.49 -9.01
C ILE A 197 24.43 2.65 -8.83
N PHE A 198 23.78 3.46 -9.68
CA PHE A 198 22.34 3.66 -9.58
C PHE A 198 21.55 2.39 -9.93
N GLY A 199 21.98 1.65 -10.94
CA GLY A 199 21.36 0.38 -11.32
C GLY A 199 21.43 -0.68 -10.22
N ILE A 200 22.56 -0.82 -9.53
CA ILE A 200 22.71 -1.70 -8.36
C ILE A 200 21.83 -1.23 -7.20
N THR A 201 21.77 0.08 -6.97
CA THR A 201 20.93 0.67 -5.91
C THR A 201 19.45 0.39 -6.19
N GLY A 202 19.00 0.59 -7.44
CA GLY A 202 17.65 0.25 -7.88
C GLY A 202 17.33 -1.23 -7.73
N ALA A 203 18.23 -2.12 -8.16
CA ALA A 203 18.06 -3.56 -8.00
C ALA A 203 17.97 -3.97 -6.52
N SER A 204 18.82 -3.41 -5.67
CA SER A 204 18.81 -3.68 -4.23
C SER A 204 17.51 -3.23 -3.57
N LEU A 205 16.99 -2.06 -3.95
CA LEU A 205 15.71 -1.55 -3.45
C LEU A 205 14.52 -2.36 -3.94
N SER A 206 14.54 -2.81 -5.20
CA SER A 206 13.51 -3.68 -5.77
C SER A 206 13.45 -5.04 -5.05
N ILE A 207 14.62 -5.66 -4.81
CA ILE A 207 14.72 -6.89 -4.02
C ILE A 207 14.23 -6.67 -2.59
N TYR A 208 14.62 -5.56 -1.96
CA TYR A 208 14.18 -5.25 -0.60
C TYR A 208 12.67 -4.99 -0.52
N GLY A 209 12.08 -4.31 -1.52
CA GLY A 209 10.64 -4.13 -1.65
C GLY A 209 9.92 -5.47 -1.76
N TYR A 210 10.43 -6.38 -2.59
CA TYR A 210 9.88 -7.73 -2.74
C TYR A 210 9.90 -8.53 -1.43
N LEU A 211 10.98 -8.43 -0.65
CA LEU A 211 11.09 -9.13 0.64
C LEU A 211 10.16 -8.56 1.73
N LEU A 212 9.67 -7.34 1.55
CA LEU A 212 8.79 -6.69 2.51
C LEU A 212 7.31 -6.79 2.14
N ALA A 213 7.01 -7.16 0.89
CA ALA A 213 5.65 -7.47 0.49
C ALA A 213 5.08 -8.56 1.43
N PRO A 214 3.90 -8.34 2.03
CA PRO A 214 3.20 -9.33 2.86
C PRO A 214 2.85 -10.61 2.11
#